data_AF-A0A6I4ZMC8-F1
#
_entry.id   AF-A0A6I4ZMC8-F1
#
_cell.length_a   1.000
_cell.length_b   1.000
_cell.length_c   1.000
_cell.angle_alpha   90.00
_cell.angle_beta   90.00
_cell.angle_gamma   90.00
#
_symmetry.space_group_name_H-M   'P 1'
#
loop_
_entity.id
_entity.type
_entity.pdbx_description
1 polymer ?
#
loop_
_entity_poly.entity_id
_entity_poly.type
_entity_poly.pdbx_seq_one_letter_code
_entity_poly.pdbx_strand_id
1 'polypeptide(L)'
;MTALDQPAPRTHRGLSLPKLGVSGWVVAGALIVSASAMAPVVQNSLLTTQGRDLEVLEGEQKALQVEMRQLEADIARLISVDRIARRAAEIGLFPGANAIFVTIGEAGPEPPNIPAEHLPETSELGSGLAP
;
A
#
# COMPACT_ATOMS: atom_id res chain seq x y z
N MET A 1 62.49 46.36 23.13
CA MET A 1 63.48 46.08 22.06
C MET A 1 63.31 44.60 21.73
N THR A 2 62.82 44.13 20.59
CA THR A 2 62.56 44.72 19.28
C THR A 2 61.53 43.80 18.62
N ALA A 3 60.46 44.36 18.08
CA ALA A 3 59.46 43.64 17.31
C ALA A 3 60.10 43.09 16.03
N LEU A 4 60.04 41.78 15.82
CA LEU A 4 60.32 41.17 14.53
C LEU A 4 59.05 41.29 13.69
N ASP A 5 58.92 42.47 13.08
CA ASP A 5 57.96 42.76 12.02
C ASP A 5 58.43 42.03 10.77
N GLN A 6 57.82 40.87 10.48
CA GLN A 6 58.12 40.08 9.31
C GLN A 6 56.95 40.21 8.33
N PRO A 7 57.07 41.00 7.24
CA PRO A 7 55.97 41.14 6.29
C PRO A 7 55.80 39.82 5.54
N ALA A 8 54.63 39.19 5.73
CA ALA A 8 54.22 38.01 4.99
C ALA A 8 54.30 38.28 3.47
N PRO A 9 54.87 37.37 2.67
CA PRO A 9 54.87 37.54 1.22
C PRO A 9 53.43 37.47 0.72
N ARG A 10 52.87 38.62 0.34
CA ARG A 10 51.61 38.72 -0.40
C ARG A 10 51.83 38.14 -1.80
N THR A 11 51.65 36.83 -1.93
CA THR A 11 51.44 36.18 -3.21
C THR A 11 50.07 36.61 -3.73
N HIS A 12 50.03 37.75 -4.43
CA HIS A 12 48.97 38.04 -5.39
C HIS A 12 49.12 37.02 -6.53
N ARG A 13 48.62 35.80 -6.31
CA ARG A 13 48.42 34.82 -7.37
C ARG A 13 47.25 35.35 -8.20
N GLY A 14 47.57 36.23 -9.15
CA GLY A 14 46.64 36.63 -10.17
C GLY A 14 46.09 35.36 -10.80
N LEU A 15 44.77 35.17 -10.73
CA LEU A 15 44.07 34.29 -11.65
C LEU A 15 44.37 34.83 -13.04
N SER A 16 45.40 34.29 -13.69
CA SER A 16 45.62 34.51 -15.10
C SER A 16 44.46 33.83 -15.80
N LEU A 17 43.42 34.59 -16.11
CA LEU A 17 42.36 34.16 -17.02
C LEU A 17 43.06 33.74 -18.31
N PRO A 18 43.03 32.43 -18.67
CA PRO A 18 43.69 31.97 -19.86
C PRO A 18 43.02 32.65 -21.06
N LYS A 19 43.84 33.22 -21.94
CA LYS A 19 43.40 33.90 -23.17
C LYS A 19 42.35 33.02 -23.88
N LEU A 20 41.13 33.55 -24.01
CA LEU A 20 39.94 32.93 -24.60
C LEU A 20 40.09 32.70 -26.12
N GLY A 21 41.06 31.89 -26.54
CA GLY A 21 41.15 31.37 -27.91
C GLY A 21 40.81 29.88 -27.96
N VAL A 22 41.38 29.11 -27.04
CA VAL A 22 41.20 27.64 -26.95
C VAL A 22 40.71 27.23 -25.55
N SER A 23 41.14 27.94 -24.51
CA SER A 23 40.77 27.63 -23.12
C SER A 23 39.30 27.94 -22.78
N GLY A 24 38.66 28.90 -23.47
CA GLY A 24 37.25 29.22 -23.24
C GLY A 24 36.33 28.07 -23.65
N TRP A 25 36.64 27.41 -24.77
CA TRP A 25 35.93 26.23 -25.24
C TRP A 25 36.14 25.03 -24.33
N VAL A 26 37.34 24.86 -23.77
CA VAL A 26 37.62 23.79 -22.80
C VAL A 26 36.84 24.02 -21.50
N VAL A 27 36.78 25.27 -21.01
CA VAL A 27 36.00 25.61 -19.81
C VAL A 27 34.50 25.46 -20.06
N ALA A 28 34.00 25.91 -21.22
CA ALA A 28 32.60 25.72 -21.61
C ALA A 28 32.26 24.23 -21.75
N GLY A 29 33.13 23.44 -22.39
CA GLY A 29 32.99 21.99 -22.50
C GLY A 29 33.00 21.29 -21.14
N ALA A 30 33.90 21.68 -20.24
CA ALA A 30 33.95 21.15 -18.88
C ALA A 30 32.67 21.46 -18.10
N LEU A 31 32.14 22.69 -18.22
CA LEU A 31 30.86 23.07 -17.60
C LEU A 31 29.70 22.24 -18.15
N ILE A 32 29.61 22.07 -19.47
CA ILE A 32 28.56 21.26 -20.10
C ILE A 32 28.65 19.80 -19.65
N VAL A 33 29.85 19.21 -19.64
CA VAL A 33 30.06 17.82 -19.19
C VAL A 33 29.68 17.66 -17.71
N SER A 34 30.08 18.61 -16.85
CA SER A 34 29.72 18.58 -15.43
C SER A 34 28.22 18.79 -15.18
N ALA A 35 27.54 19.60 -15.99
CA ALA A 35 26.09 19.77 -15.94
C ALA A 35 25.35 18.52 -16.45
N SER A 36 25.84 17.88 -17.53
CA SER A 36 25.31 16.62 -18.03
C SER A 36 25.47 15.46 -17.03
N ALA A 37 26.54 15.47 -16.23
CA ALA A 37 26.74 14.48 -15.16
C ALA A 37 25.70 14.60 -14.02
N MET A 38 25.04 15.76 -13.86
CA MET A 38 23.96 15.96 -12.89
C MET A 38 22.56 15.67 -13.45
N ALA A 39 22.40 15.60 -14.78
CA ALA A 39 21.14 15.27 -15.44
C ALA A 39 20.48 13.96 -14.97
N PRO A 40 21.21 12.83 -14.77
CA PRO A 40 20.56 11.59 -14.37
C PRO A 40 19.91 11.67 -12.99
N VAL A 41 20.42 12.49 -12.07
CA VAL A 41 19.89 12.58 -10.69
C VAL A 41 18.54 13.31 -10.65
N VAL A 42 18.36 14.34 -11.49
CA VAL A 42 17.08 15.07 -11.60
C VAL A 42 16.03 14.19 -12.31
N GLN A 43 16.44 13.44 -13.34
CA GLN A 43 15.57 12.49 -14.01
C GLN A 43 15.14 11.35 -13.07
N ASN A 44 16.04 10.84 -12.23
CA ASN A 44 15.74 9.78 -11.29
C ASN A 44 14.75 10.21 -10.19
N SER A 45 14.81 11.47 -9.75
CA SER A 45 13.93 11.98 -8.69
C SER A 45 12.48 12.16 -9.15
N LEU A 46 12.28 12.63 -10.39
CA LEU A 46 10.93 12.80 -10.96
C LEU A 46 10.29 11.46 -11.33
N LEU A 47 11.05 10.54 -11.91
CA LEU A 47 10.58 9.18 -12.23
C LEU A 47 10.24 8.37 -10.96
N THR A 48 11.05 8.49 -9.90
CA THR A 48 10.79 7.78 -8.65
C THR A 48 9.56 8.33 -7.91
N THR A 49 9.34 9.64 -7.93
CA THR A 49 8.17 10.24 -7.27
C THR A 49 6.88 9.92 -8.02
N GLN A 50 6.88 10.03 -9.36
CA GLN A 50 5.71 9.66 -10.18
C GLN A 50 5.40 8.15 -10.10
N GLY A 51 6.42 7.29 -10.07
CA GLY A 51 6.23 5.85 -9.91
C GLY A 51 5.59 5.50 -8.56
N ARG A 52 5.99 6.17 -7.48
CA ARG A 52 5.43 5.93 -6.14
C ARG A 52 3.97 6.38 -6.03
N ASP A 53 3.63 7.52 -6.63
CA ASP A 53 2.24 8.01 -6.63
C ASP A 53 1.32 7.12 -7.47
N LEU A 54 1.82 6.56 -8.58
CA LEU A 54 1.09 5.57 -9.38
C LEU A 54 0.87 4.27 -8.61
N GLU A 55 1.87 3.76 -7.90
CA GLU A 55 1.72 2.54 -7.10
C GLU A 55 0.70 2.72 -5.96
N VAL A 56 0.67 3.89 -5.33
CA VAL A 56 -0.37 4.24 -4.33
C VAL A 56 -1.76 4.27 -4.96
N LEU A 57 -1.91 4.95 -6.10
CA LEU A 57 -3.19 5.02 -6.82
C LEU A 57 -3.68 3.64 -7.29
N GLU A 58 -2.79 2.78 -7.77
CA GLU A 58 -3.10 1.40 -8.14
C GLU A 58 -3.50 0.56 -6.92
N GLY A 59 -2.84 0.78 -5.77
CA GLY A 59 -3.19 0.16 -4.49
C GLY A 59 -4.61 0.55 -4.04
N GLU A 60 -4.92 1.84 -4.05
CA GLU A 60 -6.25 2.36 -3.71
C GLU A 60 -7.33 1.83 -4.68
N GLN A 61 -7.04 1.80 -5.98
CA GLN A 61 -7.97 1.25 -6.97
C GLN A 61 -8.28 -0.24 -6.72
N LYS A 62 -7.26 -1.05 -6.39
CA LYS A 62 -7.45 -2.46 -6.05
C LYS A 62 -8.28 -2.63 -4.78
N ALA A 63 -8.02 -1.82 -3.74
CA ALA A 63 -8.79 -1.86 -2.50
C ALA A 63 -10.28 -1.57 -2.74
N LEU A 64 -10.58 -0.50 -3.50
CA LEU A 64 -11.95 -0.14 -3.87
C LEU A 64 -12.66 -1.23 -4.70
N GLN A 65 -11.95 -1.90 -5.61
CA GLN A 65 -12.50 -3.01 -6.37
C GLN A 65 -12.85 -4.22 -5.50
N VAL A 66 -12.04 -4.50 -4.48
CA VAL A 66 -12.33 -5.58 -3.52
C VAL A 66 -13.58 -5.26 -2.72
N GLU A 67 -13.70 -4.03 -2.22
CA GLU A 67 -14.89 -3.56 -1.49
C GLU A 67 -16.15 -3.66 -2.34
N MET A 68 -16.11 -3.19 -3.59
CA MET A 68 -17.25 -3.31 -4.51
C MET A 68 -17.68 -4.77 -4.71
N ARG A 69 -16.74 -5.69 -4.90
CA ARG A 69 -17.07 -7.11 -5.06
C ARG A 69 -17.71 -7.73 -3.82
N GLN A 70 -17.30 -7.31 -2.62
CA GLN A 70 -17.93 -7.74 -1.38
C GLN A 70 -19.37 -7.23 -1.29
N LEU A 71 -19.59 -5.95 -1.59
CA LEU A 71 -20.93 -5.37 -1.62
C LEU A 71 -21.83 -6.04 -2.68
N GLU A 72 -21.31 -6.31 -3.87
CA GLU A 72 -22.04 -7.03 -4.91
C GLU A 72 -22.44 -8.44 -4.46
N ALA A 73 -21.54 -9.16 -3.76
CA ALA A 73 -21.84 -10.47 -3.21
C ALA A 73 -22.94 -10.41 -2.13
N ASP A 74 -22.91 -9.39 -1.26
CA ASP A 74 -23.94 -9.18 -0.24
C ASP A 74 -25.31 -8.87 -0.87
N ILE A 75 -25.33 -8.00 -1.90
CA ILE A 75 -26.54 -7.70 -2.66
C ILE A 75 -27.08 -8.97 -3.32
N ALA A 76 -26.22 -9.77 -3.97
CA ALA A 76 -26.62 -11.02 -4.60
C ALA A 76 -27.20 -12.00 -3.56
N ARG A 77 -26.61 -12.08 -2.36
CA ARG A 77 -27.12 -12.89 -1.25
C ARG A 77 -28.50 -12.42 -0.80
N LEU A 78 -28.69 -11.12 -0.59
CA LEU A 78 -29.98 -10.52 -0.23
C LEU A 78 -31.06 -10.82 -1.27
N ILE A 79 -30.76 -10.62 -2.56
CA ILE A 79 -31.69 -10.90 -3.66
C ILE A 79 -32.02 -12.39 -3.71
N SER A 80 -31.04 -13.28 -3.48
CA SER A 80 -31.29 -14.72 -3.45
C SER A 80 -32.27 -15.12 -2.33
N VAL A 81 -32.13 -14.52 -1.15
CA VAL A 81 -33.02 -14.78 0.00
C VAL A 81 -34.43 -14.27 -0.29
N ASP A 82 -34.57 -13.05 -0.83
CA ASP A 82 -35.88 -12.51 -1.20
C ASP A 82 -36.56 -13.35 -2.29
N ARG A 83 -35.79 -13.80 -3.29
CA ARG A 83 -36.30 -14.71 -4.34
C ARG A 83 -36.79 -16.03 -3.77
N ILE A 84 -36.04 -16.61 -2.83
CA ILE A 84 -36.43 -17.85 -2.15
C ILE A 84 -37.70 -17.62 -1.32
N ALA A 85 -37.76 -16.54 -0.55
CA ALA A 85 -38.92 -16.19 0.27
C ALA A 85 -40.18 -16.00 -0.58
N ARG A 86 -40.07 -15.28 -1.71
CA ARG A 86 -41.17 -15.09 -2.65
C ARG A 86 -41.63 -16.41 -3.25
N ARG A 87 -40.70 -17.27 -3.70
CA ARG A 87 -41.04 -18.57 -4.27
C ARG A 87 -41.63 -19.53 -3.23
N ALA A 88 -41.17 -19.47 -1.98
CA ALA A 88 -41.74 -20.21 -0.87
C ALA A 88 -43.19 -19.78 -0.58
N ALA A 89 -43.45 -18.47 -0.57
CA ALA A 89 -44.81 -17.94 -0.39
C ALA A 89 -45.77 -18.38 -1.52
N GLU A 90 -45.30 -18.45 -2.77
CA GLU A 90 -46.10 -18.96 -3.90
C GLU A 90 -46.56 -20.41 -3.72
N ILE A 91 -45.77 -21.23 -3.02
CA ILE A 91 -46.12 -22.64 -2.72
C ILE A 91 -46.72 -22.82 -1.32
N GLY A 92 -47.10 -21.72 -0.66
CA GLY A 92 -47.74 -21.73 0.65
C GLY A 92 -46.82 -22.04 1.82
N LEU A 93 -45.50 -21.96 1.64
CA LEU A 93 -44.53 -22.03 2.74
C LEU A 93 -44.39 -20.66 3.40
N PHE A 94 -44.47 -20.65 4.73
CA PHE A 94 -44.30 -19.46 5.56
C PHE A 94 -43.25 -19.72 6.64
N PRO A 95 -42.59 -18.67 7.17
CA PRO A 95 -41.67 -18.82 8.30
C PRO A 95 -42.37 -19.51 9.47
N GLY A 96 -41.81 -20.64 9.93
CA GLY A 96 -42.34 -21.36 11.08
C GLY A 96 -42.20 -20.54 12.37
N ALA A 97 -43.28 -20.39 13.13
CA ALA A 97 -43.27 -19.63 14.38
C ALA A 97 -42.48 -20.31 15.52
N ASN A 98 -42.30 -21.63 15.44
CA ASN A 98 -41.69 -22.43 16.50
C ASN A 98 -40.57 -23.32 15.93
N ALA A 99 -39.35 -23.15 16.43
CA ALA A 99 -38.24 -24.04 16.15
C ALA A 99 -38.41 -25.34 16.95
N ILE A 100 -38.42 -26.47 16.26
CA ILE A 100 -38.42 -27.79 16.90
C ILE A 100 -36.97 -28.21 17.07
N PHE A 101 -36.47 -28.14 18.30
CA PHE A 101 -35.13 -28.63 18.63
C PHE A 101 -35.21 -30.14 18.87
N VAL A 102 -34.51 -30.92 18.05
CA VAL A 102 -34.39 -32.38 18.22
C VAL A 102 -33.02 -32.66 18.83
N THR A 103 -33.00 -33.21 20.04
CA THR A 103 -31.77 -33.66 20.69
C THR A 103 -31.51 -35.11 20.27
N ILE A 104 -30.41 -35.34 19.56
CA ILE A 104 -29.98 -36.69 19.17
C ILE A 104 -29.11 -37.21 20.31
N GLY A 105 -29.53 -38.31 20.94
CA GLY A 105 -28.84 -38.92 22.09
C GLY A 105 -27.69 -39.85 21.72
N GLU A 106 -27.37 -39.97 20.43
CA GLU A 106 -26.22 -40.74 19.95
C GLU A 106 -24.95 -39.92 20.12
N ALA A 107 -23.92 -40.52 20.72
CA ALA A 107 -22.61 -39.89 20.79
C ALA A 107 -22.12 -39.65 19.35
N GLY A 108 -21.87 -38.39 19.02
CA GLY A 108 -21.27 -38.04 17.73
C GLY A 108 -19.95 -38.77 17.53
N PRO A 109 -19.54 -39.00 16.27
CA PRO A 109 -18.25 -39.62 15.97
C PRO A 109 -17.13 -38.88 16.73
N GLU A 110 -16.14 -39.62 17.23
CA GLU A 110 -14.99 -39.03 17.92
C GLU A 110 -14.45 -37.85 17.09
N PRO A 111 -14.30 -36.66 17.69
CA PRO A 111 -13.83 -35.50 16.97
C PRO A 111 -12.52 -35.83 16.27
N PRO A 112 -12.38 -35.57 14.96
CA PRO A 112 -11.10 -35.69 14.31
C PRO A 112 -10.09 -34.85 15.08
N ASN A 113 -8.90 -35.40 15.31
CA ASN A 113 -7.78 -34.67 15.89
C ASN A 113 -7.32 -33.62 14.88
N ILE A 114 -7.99 -32.47 14.86
CA ILE A 114 -7.68 -31.35 13.99
C ILE A 114 -6.60 -30.52 14.69
N PRO A 115 -5.43 -30.34 14.06
CA PRO A 115 -4.39 -29.44 14.56
C PRO A 115 -4.93 -28.03 14.81
N ALA A 116 -4.44 -27.36 15.84
CA ALA A 116 -4.97 -26.08 16.33
C ALA A 116 -4.95 -24.98 15.26
N GLU A 117 -4.05 -25.05 14.29
CA GLU A 117 -3.94 -24.13 13.15
C GLU A 117 -5.15 -24.18 12.19
N HIS A 118 -5.98 -25.22 12.27
CA HIS A 118 -7.14 -25.42 11.40
C HIS A 118 -8.47 -25.21 12.13
N LEU A 119 -8.44 -24.92 13.44
CA LEU A 119 -9.63 -24.53 14.16
C LEU A 119 -9.90 -23.05 13.91
N PRO A 120 -11.13 -22.65 13.52
CA PRO A 120 -11.49 -21.25 13.47
C PRO A 120 -11.29 -20.65 14.87
N GLU A 121 -10.61 -19.52 14.96
CA GLU A 121 -10.51 -18.77 16.22
C GLU A 121 -11.93 -18.57 16.75
N THR A 122 -12.16 -19.00 17.99
CA THR A 122 -13.47 -19.00 18.63
C THR A 122 -13.94 -17.55 18.78
N SER A 123 -14.59 -17.04 17.74
CA SER A 123 -15.24 -15.74 17.75
C SER A 123 -16.49 -15.85 18.61
N GLU A 124 -16.33 -15.55 19.90
CA GLU A 124 -17.29 -14.91 20.80
C GLU A 124 -18.77 -15.05 20.37
N LEU A 125 -19.31 -16.27 20.44
CA LEU A 125 -20.75 -16.54 20.39
C LEU A 125 -21.17 -16.99 21.79
N GLY A 126 -21.63 -16.05 22.63
CA GLY A 126 -22.37 -16.44 23.83
C GLY A 126 -22.43 -15.53 25.06
N SER A 127 -21.95 -14.28 25.07
CA SER A 127 -22.12 -13.37 26.23
C SER A 127 -23.48 -12.66 26.29
N GLY A 128 -24.52 -13.23 25.68
CA GLY A 128 -25.84 -12.64 25.63
C GLY A 128 -26.95 -13.67 25.74
N LEU A 129 -26.97 -14.50 26.78
CA LEU A 129 -28.20 -15.04 27.38
C LEU A 129 -27.89 -15.86 28.65
N ALA A 130 -28.14 -15.30 29.83
CA ALA A 130 -28.53 -16.00 31.07
C ALA A 130 -28.91 -14.95 32.14
N PRO A 131 -29.80 -15.30 33.09
CA PRO A 131 -30.97 -14.52 33.54
C PRO A 131 -30.70 -13.26 34.37
#